data_AF-A0A960EBU6-F1
#
_entry.id   AF-A0A960EBU6-F1
#
_cell.length_a   1.000
_cell.length_b   1.000
_cell.length_c   1.000
_cell.angle_alpha   90.00
_cell.angle_beta   90.00
_cell.angle_gamma   90.00
#
_symmetry.space_group_name_H-M   'P 1'
#
loop_
_entity.id
_entity.type
_entity.pdbx_description
1 polymer ?
#
loop_
_entity_poly.entity_id
_entity_poly.type
_entity_poly.pdbx_seq_one_letter_code
_entity_poly.pdbx_strand_id
1 'polypeptide(L)'
;MRAPEIRVAVIGAGSWGTTVASLAAVNTPTTLWARRTDLVDTMRDTRENPDYLTGFRLPDQLDVTDSMEHAVGSADVLVMAVPSHGFRDIAAEAAAYIRPWVPVVSLSKGLERGTLKRMTEIIGDEMPGRPAGLMTGPNLAKEIMAGQPAASVVAIPDTTIAVELQRILSQPSLRVYTNPDVVGCEVAGVVKNVIAIAAGMIEGMEFGDNSRATLITRGLAEMSRLGVAMGGDPYT
;
A
#
# COMPACT_ATOMS: atom_id res chain seq x y z
N MET A 1 -16.30 0.50 -28.34
CA MET A 1 -16.77 0.74 -26.97
C MET A 1 -15.55 1.11 -26.13
N ARG A 2 -15.60 2.19 -25.34
CA ARG A 2 -14.57 2.41 -24.31
C ARG A 2 -14.70 1.30 -23.27
N ALA A 3 -13.58 0.74 -22.82
CA ALA A 3 -13.61 -0.18 -21.68
C ALA A 3 -14.29 0.52 -20.48
N PRO A 4 -15.04 -0.21 -19.64
CA PRO A 4 -15.60 0.35 -18.43
C PRO A 4 -14.50 0.97 -17.57
N GLU A 5 -14.81 2.12 -16.98
CA GLU A 5 -13.86 2.89 -16.18
C GLU A 5 -13.64 2.22 -14.82
N ILE A 6 -12.39 1.86 -14.51
CA ILE A 6 -12.01 1.16 -13.27
C ILE A 6 -12.23 2.05 -12.05
N ARG A 7 -12.89 1.55 -11.02
CA ARG A 7 -13.10 2.28 -9.76
C ARG A 7 -12.18 1.76 -8.65
N VAL A 8 -11.46 2.66 -8.00
CA VAL A 8 -10.55 2.32 -6.90
C VAL A 8 -11.17 2.71 -5.57
N ALA A 9 -11.21 1.78 -4.62
CA ALA A 9 -11.49 2.08 -3.22
C ALA A 9 -10.19 2.00 -2.42
N VAL A 10 -9.87 3.03 -1.64
CA VAL A 10 -8.72 3.03 -0.73
C VAL A 10 -9.22 3.06 0.71
N ILE A 11 -8.90 2.03 1.48
CA ILE A 11 -9.35 1.87 2.86
C ILE A 11 -8.21 2.27 3.80
N GLY A 12 -8.37 3.43 4.45
CA GLY A 12 -7.41 3.98 5.41
C GLY A 12 -6.85 5.33 4.97
N ALA A 13 -7.29 6.40 5.64
CA ALA A 13 -6.86 7.78 5.38
C ALA A 13 -5.62 8.21 6.19
N GLY A 14 -4.66 7.30 6.37
CA GLY A 14 -3.31 7.68 6.83
C GLY A 14 -2.49 8.32 5.71
N SER A 15 -1.28 8.81 6.01
CA SER A 15 -0.47 9.56 5.04
C SER A 15 -0.31 8.84 3.71
N TRP A 16 0.02 7.54 3.76
CA TRP A 16 0.24 6.75 2.54
C TRP A 16 -1.07 6.40 1.81
N GLY A 17 -2.14 6.07 2.51
CA GLY A 17 -3.44 5.80 1.90
C GLY A 17 -4.02 7.04 1.22
N THR A 18 -3.94 8.20 1.86
CA THR A 18 -4.33 9.48 1.26
C THR A 18 -3.49 9.83 0.04
N THR A 19 -2.17 9.60 0.07
CA THR A 19 -1.30 9.77 -1.11
C THR A 19 -1.71 8.85 -2.24
N VAL A 20 -1.87 7.55 -2.01
CA VAL A 20 -2.27 6.60 -3.07
C VAL A 20 -3.65 6.92 -3.64
N ALA A 21 -4.62 7.28 -2.79
CA ALA A 21 -5.94 7.72 -3.24
C ALA A 21 -5.85 8.98 -4.12
N SER A 22 -5.01 9.95 -3.73
CA SER A 22 -4.80 11.17 -4.51
C SER A 22 -4.16 10.88 -5.88
N LEU A 23 -3.18 9.98 -5.93
CA LEU A 23 -2.52 9.60 -7.18
C LEU A 23 -3.46 8.85 -8.13
N ALA A 24 -4.28 7.94 -7.58
CA ALA A 24 -5.26 7.19 -8.34
C ALA A 24 -6.39 8.08 -8.88
N ALA A 25 -6.87 9.04 -8.07
CA ALA A 25 -7.97 9.94 -8.42
C ALA A 25 -7.70 10.80 -9.67
N VAL A 26 -6.43 11.04 -10.01
CA VAL A 26 -6.04 11.76 -11.23
C VAL A 26 -6.28 10.89 -12.49
N ASN A 27 -6.18 9.57 -12.35
CA ASN A 27 -6.26 8.63 -13.47
C ASN A 27 -7.61 7.94 -13.58
N THR A 28 -8.34 7.80 -12.46
CA THR A 28 -9.55 6.96 -12.39
C THR A 28 -10.41 7.33 -11.18
N PRO A 29 -11.75 7.13 -11.22
CA PRO A 29 -12.63 7.41 -10.09
C PRO A 29 -12.16 6.65 -8.85
N THR A 30 -11.94 7.40 -7.77
CA THR A 30 -11.35 6.88 -6.54
C THR A 30 -12.17 7.35 -5.34
N THR A 31 -12.44 6.44 -4.41
CA THR A 31 -13.07 6.74 -3.12
C THR A 31 -12.11 6.39 -1.99
N LEU A 32 -11.81 7.36 -1.13
CA LEU A 32 -11.03 7.19 0.09
C LEU A 32 -11.96 6.99 1.29
N TRP A 33 -11.81 5.85 1.97
CA TRP A 33 -12.51 5.59 3.22
C TRP A 33 -11.67 5.98 4.43
N ALA A 34 -12.29 6.69 5.37
CA ALA A 34 -11.75 6.96 6.70
C ALA A 34 -12.77 6.61 7.78
N ARG A 35 -12.32 5.96 8.85
CA ARG A 35 -13.19 5.55 9.96
C ARG A 35 -13.85 6.72 10.70
N ARG A 36 -13.19 7.86 10.73
CA ARG A 36 -13.55 9.03 11.54
C ARG A 36 -14.39 10.01 10.70
N THR A 37 -15.67 10.14 11.04
CA THR A 37 -16.60 11.06 10.34
C THR A 37 -16.13 12.51 10.40
N ASP A 38 -15.59 12.97 11.53
CA ASP A 38 -15.02 14.32 11.70
C ASP A 38 -13.88 14.61 10.71
N LEU A 39 -13.04 13.61 10.45
CA LEU A 39 -11.95 13.72 9.48
C LEU A 39 -12.49 13.72 8.04
N VAL A 40 -13.52 12.93 7.76
CA VAL A 40 -14.19 12.90 6.45
C VAL A 40 -14.82 14.24 6.12
N ASP A 41 -15.57 14.82 7.05
CA ASP A 41 -16.19 16.13 6.87
C ASP A 41 -15.13 17.21 6.63
N THR A 42 -14.06 17.19 7.42
CA THR A 42 -12.92 18.09 7.23
C THR A 42 -12.28 17.93 5.84
N MET A 43 -12.04 16.70 5.38
CA MET A 43 -11.47 16.43 4.05
C MET A 43 -12.42 16.85 2.92
N ARG A 44 -13.74 16.72 3.10
CA ARG A 44 -14.73 17.15 2.11
C ARG A 44 -14.77 18.68 1.99
N ASP A 45 -14.77 19.37 3.12
CA ASP A 45 -14.89 20.83 3.17
C ASP A 45 -13.60 21.54 2.76
N THR A 46 -12.47 21.09 3.29
CA THR A 46 -11.17 21.78 3.12
C THR A 46 -10.37 21.23 1.94
N ARG A 47 -10.72 20.04 1.44
CA ARG A 47 -9.91 19.27 0.49
C ARG A 47 -8.49 19.03 1.00
N GLU A 48 -8.33 18.81 2.31
CA GLU A 48 -7.05 18.51 2.94
C GLU A 48 -7.22 17.43 4.02
N ASN A 49 -6.20 16.58 4.21
CA ASN A 49 -6.12 15.68 5.36
C ASN A 49 -5.13 16.27 6.38
N PRO A 50 -5.59 17.10 7.33
CA PRO A 50 -4.71 17.87 8.20
C PRO A 50 -3.93 16.99 9.19
N ASP A 51 -4.49 15.83 9.56
CA ASP A 51 -3.91 14.94 10.56
C ASP A 51 -2.70 14.16 10.01
N TYR A 52 -2.72 13.82 8.72
CA TYR A 52 -1.76 12.89 8.14
C TYR A 52 -0.97 13.45 6.95
N LEU A 53 -1.48 14.47 6.27
CA LEU A 53 -0.91 15.00 5.04
C LEU A 53 -1.10 16.52 4.94
N THR A 54 -0.77 17.22 6.02
CA THR A 54 -0.88 18.68 6.14
C THR A 54 -0.11 19.40 5.03
N GLY A 55 -0.73 20.44 4.46
CA GLY A 55 -0.15 21.30 3.42
C GLY A 55 -0.32 20.78 1.99
N PHE A 56 -1.05 19.67 1.78
CA PHE A 56 -1.32 19.11 0.46
C PHE A 56 -2.82 19.04 0.18
N ARG A 57 -3.26 19.72 -0.89
CA ARG A 57 -4.65 19.68 -1.34
C ARG A 57 -4.97 18.37 -2.05
N LEU A 58 -6.07 17.74 -1.68
CA LEU A 58 -6.64 16.54 -2.30
C LEU A 58 -7.26 16.87 -3.66
N PRO A 59 -7.12 16.01 -4.69
CA PRO A 59 -7.72 16.22 -6.02
C PRO A 59 -9.23 16.37 -5.93
N ASP A 60 -9.86 17.29 -6.67
CA ASP A 60 -11.30 17.58 -6.55
C ASP A 60 -12.20 16.37 -6.90
N GLN A 61 -11.69 15.44 -7.71
CA GLN A 61 -12.40 14.21 -8.12
C GLN A 61 -12.33 13.10 -7.06
N LEU A 62 -11.47 13.23 -6.04
CA LEU A 62 -11.35 12.22 -4.98
C LEU A 62 -12.58 12.27 -4.08
N ASP A 63 -13.38 11.21 -4.10
CA ASP A 63 -14.47 11.03 -3.15
C ASP A 63 -13.92 10.59 -1.80
N VAL A 64 -14.54 11.04 -0.71
CA VAL A 64 -14.13 10.71 0.65
C VAL A 64 -15.37 10.31 1.44
N THR A 65 -15.30 9.21 2.18
CA THR A 65 -16.47 8.65 2.90
C THR A 65 -16.06 7.97 4.20
N ASP A 66 -16.99 7.89 5.15
CA ASP A 66 -16.93 7.05 6.34
C ASP A 66 -17.77 5.77 6.21
N SER A 67 -18.58 5.65 5.15
CA SER A 67 -19.35 4.44 4.85
C SER A 67 -18.51 3.41 4.10
N MET A 68 -18.23 2.27 4.76
CA MET A 68 -17.51 1.13 4.15
C MET A 68 -18.26 0.60 2.91
N GLU A 69 -19.58 0.45 3.01
CA GLU A 69 -20.43 -0.01 1.91
C GLU A 69 -20.33 0.91 0.68
N HIS A 70 -20.40 2.22 0.90
CA HIS A 70 -20.25 3.21 -0.19
C HIS A 70 -18.86 3.11 -0.84
N ALA A 71 -17.81 2.96 -0.02
CA ALA A 71 -16.45 2.87 -0.52
C ALA A 71 -16.23 1.64 -1.41
N VAL A 72 -16.62 0.45 -0.95
CA VAL A 72 -16.22 -0.80 -1.63
C VAL A 72 -17.28 -1.39 -2.55
N GLY A 73 -18.56 -1.02 -2.40
CA GLY A 73 -19.68 -1.66 -3.12
C GLY A 73 -19.59 -1.56 -4.64
N SER A 74 -19.01 -0.47 -5.16
CA SER A 74 -18.80 -0.27 -6.61
C SER A 74 -17.33 -0.38 -7.05
N ALA A 75 -16.43 -0.79 -6.16
CA ALA A 75 -15.00 -0.83 -6.44
C ALA A 75 -14.62 -1.99 -7.35
N ASP A 76 -13.80 -1.73 -8.36
CA ASP A 76 -13.16 -2.74 -9.22
C ASP A 76 -11.76 -3.11 -8.72
N VAL A 77 -11.19 -2.29 -7.82
CA VAL A 77 -9.94 -2.55 -7.09
C VAL A 77 -10.10 -2.07 -5.66
N LEU A 78 -9.71 -2.90 -4.69
CA LEU A 78 -9.61 -2.52 -3.29
C LEU A 78 -8.14 -2.34 -2.89
N VAL A 79 -7.80 -1.19 -2.32
CA VAL A 79 -6.47 -0.89 -1.78
C VAL A 79 -6.58 -0.77 -0.27
N MET A 80 -5.90 -1.64 0.46
CA MET A 80 -5.90 -1.69 1.92
C MET A 80 -4.69 -0.91 2.46
N ALA A 81 -4.94 0.26 3.04
CA ALA A 81 -3.94 1.18 3.57
C ALA A 81 -4.00 1.28 5.11
N VAL A 82 -4.36 0.20 5.78
CA VAL A 82 -4.56 0.14 7.23
C VAL A 82 -3.36 -0.48 7.96
N PRO A 83 -2.98 -0.02 9.17
CA PRO A 83 -1.90 -0.63 9.93
C PRO A 83 -2.11 -2.14 10.16
N SER A 84 -1.02 -2.92 10.21
CA SER A 84 -1.09 -4.39 10.29
C SER A 84 -1.88 -4.93 11.49
N HIS A 85 -1.89 -4.21 12.62
CA HIS A 85 -2.59 -4.63 13.85
C HIS A 85 -4.12 -4.55 13.75
N GLY A 86 -4.67 -3.75 12.83
CA GLY A 86 -6.10 -3.64 12.59
C GLY A 86 -6.51 -4.16 11.21
N PHE A 87 -5.59 -4.81 10.49
CA PHE A 87 -5.81 -5.18 9.10
C PHE A 87 -6.89 -6.24 8.96
N ARG A 88 -6.85 -7.30 9.79
CA ARG A 88 -7.83 -8.40 9.74
C ARG A 88 -9.25 -7.91 9.96
N ASP A 89 -9.49 -7.15 11.02
CA ASP A 89 -10.83 -6.66 11.37
C ASP A 89 -11.41 -5.79 10.24
N ILE A 90 -10.61 -4.90 9.66
CA ILE A 90 -11.04 -4.04 8.56
C ILE A 90 -11.20 -4.83 7.25
N ALA A 91 -10.39 -5.85 7.02
CA ALA A 91 -10.58 -6.75 5.89
C ALA A 91 -11.90 -7.52 6.01
N ALA A 92 -12.22 -8.05 7.19
CA ALA A 92 -13.50 -8.71 7.45
C ALA A 92 -14.70 -7.76 7.25
N GLU A 93 -14.59 -6.51 7.70
CA GLU A 93 -15.63 -5.48 7.50
C GLU A 93 -15.85 -5.18 6.01
N ALA A 94 -14.77 -4.95 5.25
CA ALA A 94 -14.86 -4.70 3.81
C ALA A 94 -15.37 -5.92 3.03
N ALA A 95 -15.08 -7.15 3.50
CA ALA A 95 -15.50 -8.40 2.88
C ALA A 95 -17.03 -8.53 2.77
N ALA A 96 -17.78 -7.89 3.68
CA ALA A 96 -19.24 -7.93 3.70
C ALA A 96 -19.89 -7.19 2.51
N TYR A 97 -19.19 -6.24 1.91
CA TYR A 97 -19.74 -5.34 0.89
C TYR A 97 -19.02 -5.45 -0.46
N ILE A 98 -17.77 -5.93 -0.48
CA ILE A 98 -16.97 -6.03 -1.71
C ILE A 98 -17.47 -7.16 -2.61
N ARG A 99 -17.60 -6.84 -3.91
CA ARG A 99 -17.99 -7.81 -4.93
C ARG A 99 -16.99 -8.98 -5.03
N PRO A 100 -17.43 -10.17 -5.49
CA PRO A 100 -16.52 -11.27 -5.80
C PRO A 100 -15.48 -10.86 -6.84
N TRP A 101 -14.32 -11.52 -6.84
CA TRP A 101 -13.23 -11.36 -7.82
C TRP A 101 -12.48 -10.02 -7.82
N VAL A 102 -12.94 -9.01 -7.06
CA VAL A 102 -12.25 -7.71 -6.96
C VAL A 102 -10.86 -7.92 -6.36
N PRO A 103 -9.76 -7.55 -7.05
CA PRO A 103 -8.42 -7.64 -6.52
C PRO A 103 -8.22 -6.73 -5.31
N VAL A 104 -7.46 -7.23 -4.34
CA VAL A 104 -7.15 -6.54 -3.09
C VAL A 104 -5.64 -6.34 -2.99
N VAL A 105 -5.22 -5.08 -2.85
CA VAL A 105 -3.81 -4.68 -2.79
C VAL A 105 -3.50 -4.13 -1.41
N SER A 106 -2.63 -4.80 -0.66
CA SER A 106 -2.13 -4.29 0.62
C SER A 106 -1.05 -3.22 0.40
N LEU A 107 -1.15 -2.10 1.12
CA LEU A 107 -0.05 -1.13 1.26
C LEU A 107 0.72 -1.32 2.58
N SER A 108 0.26 -2.24 3.41
CA SER A 108 0.67 -2.39 4.79
C SER A 108 1.95 -3.19 4.89
N LYS A 109 2.92 -2.65 5.63
CA LYS A 109 4.23 -3.26 5.84
C LYS A 109 4.28 -3.84 7.24
N GLY A 110 4.05 -5.14 7.36
CA GLY A 110 4.09 -5.84 8.64
C GLY A 110 3.55 -7.26 8.54
N LEU A 111 3.67 -7.99 9.65
CA LEU A 111 3.01 -9.28 9.86
C LEU A 111 1.94 -9.13 10.93
N GLU A 112 0.92 -9.98 10.89
CA GLU A 112 -0.07 -10.08 11.95
C GLU A 112 0.59 -10.59 13.23
N ARG A 113 0.29 -9.95 14.36
CA ARG A 113 0.79 -10.38 15.67
C ARG A 113 0.15 -11.71 16.06
N GLY A 114 0.95 -12.63 16.60
CA GLY A 114 0.49 -13.94 17.05
C GLY A 114 0.54 -14.99 15.95
N THR A 115 -0.09 -14.76 14.79
CA THR A 115 -0.12 -15.72 13.68
C THR A 115 1.11 -15.63 12.77
N LEU A 116 1.78 -14.48 12.76
CA LEU A 116 2.88 -14.15 11.84
C LEU A 116 2.50 -14.19 10.36
N LYS A 117 1.18 -14.19 10.05
CA LYS A 117 0.70 -14.15 8.68
C LYS A 117 1.03 -12.81 8.02
N ARG A 118 1.35 -12.89 6.74
CA ARG A 118 1.49 -11.76 5.83
C ARG A 118 0.13 -11.14 5.51
N MET A 119 0.10 -9.87 5.14
CA MET A 119 -1.16 -9.16 4.86
C MET A 119 -1.90 -9.80 3.67
N THR A 120 -1.16 -10.30 2.67
CA THR A 120 -1.77 -11.05 1.55
C THR A 120 -2.39 -12.39 1.98
N GLU A 121 -1.86 -13.04 3.02
CA GLU A 121 -2.46 -14.23 3.61
C GLU A 121 -3.72 -13.87 4.41
N ILE A 122 -3.72 -12.73 5.12
CA ILE A 122 -4.92 -12.21 5.80
C ILE A 122 -6.03 -11.90 4.79
N ILE A 123 -5.69 -11.30 3.65
CA ILE A 123 -6.64 -11.09 2.55
C ILE A 123 -7.21 -12.46 2.10
N GLY A 124 -6.38 -13.48 1.96
CA GLY A 124 -6.83 -14.83 1.59
C GLY A 124 -7.78 -15.46 2.61
N ASP A 125 -7.55 -15.24 3.91
CA ASP A 125 -8.42 -15.71 4.99
C ASP A 125 -9.79 -14.99 4.99
N GLU A 126 -9.78 -13.66 4.96
CA GLU A 126 -10.98 -12.83 5.19
C GLU A 126 -11.78 -12.56 3.91
N MET A 127 -11.13 -12.60 2.76
CA MET A 127 -11.69 -12.27 1.46
C MET A 127 -11.43 -13.38 0.43
N PRO A 128 -11.83 -14.64 0.70
CA PRO A 128 -11.52 -15.76 -0.17
C PRO A 128 -12.06 -15.56 -1.61
N GLY A 129 -11.33 -16.10 -2.59
CA GLY A 129 -11.70 -16.02 -4.01
C GLY A 129 -11.36 -14.70 -4.71
N ARG A 130 -10.61 -13.81 -4.06
CA ARG A 130 -10.15 -12.54 -4.63
C ARG A 130 -8.62 -12.55 -4.81
N PRO A 131 -8.11 -12.06 -5.95
CA PRO A 131 -6.67 -11.91 -6.13
C PRO A 131 -6.08 -10.99 -5.07
N ALA A 132 -5.05 -11.46 -4.37
CA ALA A 132 -4.36 -10.70 -3.34
C ALA A 132 -2.97 -10.28 -3.84
N GLY A 133 -2.63 -9.02 -3.62
CA GLY A 133 -1.31 -8.47 -3.94
C GLY A 133 -0.91 -7.38 -2.96
N LEU A 134 0.22 -6.73 -3.24
CA LEU A 134 0.70 -5.61 -2.46
C LEU A 134 1.33 -4.53 -3.33
N MET A 135 1.46 -3.33 -2.76
CA MET A 135 2.31 -2.28 -3.30
C MET A 135 3.37 -1.92 -2.26
N THR A 136 4.63 -2.00 -2.66
CA THR A 136 5.79 -1.71 -1.80
C THR A 136 6.83 -0.88 -2.52
N GLY A 137 7.68 -0.20 -1.78
CA GLY A 137 8.71 0.70 -2.31
C GLY A 137 9.21 1.74 -1.31
N PRO A 138 10.29 2.45 -1.65
CA PRO A 138 10.79 3.62 -0.94
C PRO A 138 9.86 4.83 -1.16
N ASN A 139 8.68 4.78 -0.56
CA ASN A 139 7.59 5.72 -0.86
C ASN A 139 7.29 6.64 0.33
N LEU A 140 8.03 7.74 0.45
CA LEU A 140 7.70 8.77 1.44
C LEU A 140 6.54 9.61 0.93
N ALA A 141 5.40 9.55 1.64
CA ALA A 141 4.14 10.16 1.23
C ALA A 141 4.28 11.66 0.88
N LYS A 142 4.97 12.42 1.73
CA LYS A 142 5.16 13.88 1.53
C LYS A 142 6.01 14.21 0.32
N GLU A 143 7.06 13.45 0.05
CA GLU A 143 7.94 13.65 -1.12
C GLU A 143 7.18 13.40 -2.42
N ILE A 144 6.40 12.31 -2.45
CA ILE A 144 5.57 11.96 -3.61
C ILE A 144 4.50 13.03 -3.86
N MET A 145 3.83 13.50 -2.81
CA MET A 145 2.84 14.58 -2.91
C MET A 145 3.46 15.93 -3.31
N ALA A 146 4.73 16.15 -2.99
CA ALA A 146 5.51 17.29 -3.48
C ALA A 146 6.01 17.11 -4.92
N GLY A 147 5.65 16.01 -5.60
CA GLY A 147 6.03 15.74 -6.98
C GLY A 147 7.46 15.25 -7.16
N GLN A 148 8.14 14.82 -6.09
CA GLN A 148 9.49 14.27 -6.19
C GLN A 148 9.48 12.89 -6.85
N PRO A 149 10.48 12.55 -7.68
CA PRO A 149 10.56 11.26 -8.34
C PRO A 149 10.65 10.11 -7.35
N ALA A 150 9.75 9.14 -7.48
CA ALA A 150 9.72 7.92 -6.69
C ALA A 150 9.44 6.69 -7.58
N ALA A 151 9.76 5.52 -7.04
CA ALA A 151 9.50 4.24 -7.68
C ALA A 151 8.83 3.29 -6.68
N SER A 152 7.83 2.55 -7.16
CA SER A 152 7.14 1.54 -6.38
C SER A 152 6.96 0.27 -7.19
N VAL A 153 6.80 -0.86 -6.51
CA VAL A 153 6.45 -2.14 -7.10
C VAL A 153 5.02 -2.49 -6.68
N VAL A 154 4.20 -2.91 -7.63
CA VAL A 154 2.97 -3.66 -7.38
C VAL A 154 3.27 -5.13 -7.63
N ALA A 155 3.07 -5.95 -6.60
CA ALA A 155 3.26 -7.38 -6.69
C ALA A 155 1.92 -8.11 -6.60
N ILE A 156 1.58 -8.83 -7.66
CA ILE A 156 0.37 -9.66 -7.76
C ILE A 156 0.59 -10.75 -8.83
N PRO A 157 0.08 -11.98 -8.65
CA PRO A 157 0.38 -13.08 -9.58
C PRO A 157 -0.25 -12.90 -10.98
N ASP A 158 -1.41 -12.23 -11.04
CA ASP A 158 -2.13 -12.02 -12.30
C ASP A 158 -1.55 -10.81 -13.05
N THR A 159 -0.93 -11.07 -14.21
CA THR A 159 -0.28 -10.05 -15.03
C THR A 159 -1.25 -9.04 -15.63
N THR A 160 -2.49 -9.45 -15.93
CA THR A 160 -3.53 -8.55 -16.45
C THR A 160 -3.89 -7.52 -15.38
N ILE A 161 -4.10 -8.00 -14.15
CA ILE A 161 -4.38 -7.12 -13.00
C ILE A 161 -3.17 -6.24 -12.70
N ALA A 162 -1.96 -6.79 -12.72
CA ALA A 162 -0.73 -6.04 -12.47
C ALA A 162 -0.55 -4.85 -13.43
N VAL A 163 -0.82 -5.06 -14.73
CA VAL A 163 -0.71 -4.01 -15.76
C VAL A 163 -1.75 -2.90 -15.55
N GLU A 164 -3.00 -3.26 -15.23
CA GLU A 164 -4.02 -2.24 -14.94
C GLU A 164 -3.74 -1.47 -13.64
N LEU A 165 -3.27 -2.15 -12.59
CA LEU A 165 -2.83 -1.51 -11.35
C LEU A 165 -1.66 -0.56 -11.60
N GLN A 166 -0.68 -0.98 -12.39
CA GLN A 166 0.45 -0.12 -12.80
C GLN A 166 -0.08 1.13 -13.52
N ARG A 167 -1.02 0.97 -14.46
CA ARG A 167 -1.57 2.08 -15.24
C ARG A 167 -2.32 3.09 -14.36
N ILE A 168 -3.19 2.63 -13.46
CA ILE A 168 -4.01 3.54 -12.64
C ILE A 168 -3.23 4.20 -11.49
N LEU A 169 -2.15 3.58 -11.01
CA LEU A 169 -1.34 4.10 -9.91
C LEU A 169 -0.10 4.91 -10.35
N SER A 170 0.30 4.83 -11.62
CA SER A 170 1.45 5.58 -12.12
C SER A 170 1.14 7.07 -12.33
N GLN A 171 2.14 7.89 -12.05
CA GLN A 171 2.15 9.33 -12.32
C GLN A 171 3.53 9.74 -12.88
N PRO A 172 3.69 10.91 -13.50
CA PRO A 172 5.01 11.37 -13.95
C PRO A 172 6.08 11.36 -12.85
N SER A 173 5.68 11.64 -11.60
CA SER A 173 6.56 11.59 -10.42
C SER A 173 6.61 10.23 -9.72
N LEU A 174 5.72 9.29 -10.04
CA LEU A 174 5.70 7.96 -9.42
C LEU A 174 5.67 6.87 -10.50
N ARG A 175 6.82 6.23 -10.70
CA ARG A 175 6.93 5.08 -11.60
C ARG A 175 6.56 3.80 -10.86
N VAL A 176 5.52 3.12 -11.32
CA VAL A 176 5.14 1.81 -10.79
C VAL A 176 5.74 0.71 -11.67
N TYR A 177 6.32 -0.31 -11.06
CA TYR A 177 6.80 -1.55 -11.68
C TYR A 177 5.91 -2.72 -11.25
N THR A 178 5.87 -3.78 -12.03
CA THR A 178 5.14 -5.00 -11.69
C THR A 178 6.12 -6.11 -11.31
N ASN A 179 5.73 -6.97 -10.36
CA ASN A 179 6.49 -8.16 -9.99
C ASN A 179 5.52 -9.30 -9.66
N PRO A 180 5.65 -10.52 -10.22
CA PRO A 180 4.78 -11.64 -9.84
C PRO A 180 5.05 -12.17 -8.42
N ASP A 181 6.23 -11.93 -7.84
CA ASP A 181 6.62 -12.45 -6.54
C ASP A 181 6.07 -11.60 -5.37
N VAL A 182 4.85 -11.94 -4.99
CA VAL A 182 4.16 -11.39 -3.81
C VAL A 182 4.95 -11.66 -2.53
N VAL A 183 5.49 -12.87 -2.37
CA VAL A 183 6.13 -13.31 -1.12
C VAL A 183 7.41 -12.49 -0.88
N GLY A 184 8.31 -12.47 -1.86
CA GLY A 184 9.58 -11.74 -1.74
C GLY A 184 9.37 -10.24 -1.53
N CYS A 185 8.46 -9.63 -2.29
CA CYS A 185 8.15 -8.20 -2.15
C CYS A 185 7.60 -7.85 -0.76
N GLU A 186 6.73 -8.70 -0.20
CA GLU A 186 6.13 -8.46 1.11
C GLU A 186 7.13 -8.65 2.24
N VAL A 187 7.93 -9.72 2.19
CA VAL A 187 9.02 -9.98 3.15
C VAL A 187 10.04 -8.85 3.13
N ALA A 188 10.43 -8.38 1.94
CA ALA A 188 11.33 -7.23 1.81
C ALA A 188 10.77 -5.97 2.47
N GLY A 189 9.47 -5.71 2.27
CA GLY A 189 8.74 -4.62 2.89
C GLY A 189 8.72 -4.66 4.42
N VAL A 190 8.65 -5.86 5.00
CA VAL A 190 8.68 -6.07 6.46
C VAL A 190 10.10 -5.89 7.01
N VAL A 191 11.07 -6.60 6.44
CA VAL A 191 12.45 -6.67 6.98
C VAL A 191 13.17 -5.33 6.87
N LYS A 192 12.85 -4.51 5.85
CA LYS A 192 13.51 -3.20 5.67
C LYS A 192 13.37 -2.27 6.87
N ASN A 193 12.28 -2.38 7.65
CA ASN A 193 12.07 -1.55 8.83
C ASN A 193 13.01 -1.98 9.98
N VAL A 194 13.33 -3.28 10.07
CA VAL A 194 14.31 -3.80 11.04
C VAL A 194 15.71 -3.29 10.69
N ILE A 195 16.08 -3.35 9.41
CA ILE A 195 17.36 -2.80 8.92
C ILE A 195 17.43 -1.29 9.15
N ALA A 196 16.34 -0.55 8.94
CA ALA A 196 16.28 0.89 9.19
C ALA A 196 16.53 1.25 10.66
N ILE A 197 16.00 0.47 11.60
CA ILE A 197 16.29 0.66 13.04
C ILE A 197 17.78 0.46 13.31
N ALA A 198 18.37 -0.61 12.78
CA ALA A 198 19.81 -0.84 12.93
C ALA A 198 20.65 0.27 12.29
N ALA A 199 20.20 0.84 11.18
CA ALA A 199 20.86 1.98 10.54
C ALA A 199 20.82 3.23 11.43
N GLY A 200 19.69 3.49 12.09
CA GLY A 200 19.56 4.57 13.08
C GLY A 200 20.45 4.36 14.31
N MET A 201 20.67 3.10 14.73
CA MET A 201 21.63 2.79 15.81
C MET A 201 23.07 3.12 15.38
N ILE A 202 23.47 2.76 14.16
CA ILE A 202 24.79 3.12 13.59
C ILE A 202 24.98 4.63 13.58
N GLU A 203 23.94 5.38 13.16
CA GLU A 203 23.98 6.84 13.14
C GLU A 203 24.09 7.42 14.56
N GLY A 204 23.33 6.92 15.53
CA GLY A 204 23.42 7.34 16.92
C GLY A 204 24.75 6.98 17.62
N MET A 205 25.49 6.01 17.08
CA MET A 205 26.85 5.65 17.51
C MET A 205 27.94 6.43 16.77
N GLU A 206 27.57 7.37 15.90
CA GLU A 206 28.48 8.18 15.07
C GLU A 206 29.41 7.35 14.18
N PHE A 207 28.97 6.15 13.78
CA PHE A 207 29.75 5.30 12.89
C PHE A 207 29.67 5.78 11.44
N GLY A 208 30.81 5.69 10.75
CA GLY A 208 30.95 6.13 9.36
C GLY A 208 30.31 5.21 8.31
N ASP A 209 30.45 5.60 7.05
CA ASP A 209 29.79 4.96 5.91
C ASP A 209 30.15 3.48 5.71
N ASN A 210 31.33 3.04 6.14
CA ASN A 210 31.72 1.62 6.08
C ASN A 210 30.78 0.73 6.91
N SER A 211 30.38 1.18 8.09
CA SER A 211 29.45 0.45 8.96
C SER A 211 28.06 0.43 8.35
N ARG A 212 27.61 1.56 7.80
CA ARG A 212 26.31 1.68 7.11
C ARG A 212 26.24 0.77 5.89
N ALA A 213 27.27 0.77 5.04
CA ALA A 213 27.36 -0.10 3.87
C ALA A 213 27.38 -1.58 4.28
N THR A 214 28.16 -1.94 5.30
CA THR A 214 28.20 -3.31 5.83
C THR A 214 26.82 -3.78 6.31
N LEU A 215 26.11 -2.93 7.07
CA LEU A 215 24.75 -3.25 7.53
C LEU A 215 23.81 -3.47 6.35
N ILE A 216 23.82 -2.59 5.35
CA ILE A 216 22.93 -2.70 4.19
C ILE A 216 23.22 -4.01 3.44
N THR A 217 24.47 -4.31 3.11
CA THR A 217 24.83 -5.53 2.38
C THR A 217 24.47 -6.80 3.14
N ARG A 218 24.73 -6.84 4.46
CA ARG A 218 24.40 -8.01 5.29
C ARG A 218 22.90 -8.14 5.52
N GLY A 219 22.20 -7.03 5.74
CA GLY A 219 20.75 -6.99 5.90
C GLY A 219 20.01 -7.45 4.64
N LEU A 220 20.48 -7.05 3.45
CA LEU A 220 19.94 -7.55 2.18
C LEU A 220 20.13 -9.07 2.04
N ALA A 221 21.32 -9.60 2.39
CA ALA A 221 21.57 -11.04 2.34
C ALA A 221 20.69 -11.84 3.32
N GLU A 222 20.37 -11.28 4.49
CA GLU A 222 19.41 -11.87 5.43
C GLU A 222 17.97 -11.82 4.91
N MET A 223 17.58 -10.68 4.34
CA MET A 223 16.27 -10.49 3.70
C MET A 223 16.05 -11.50 2.58
N SER A 224 17.02 -11.69 1.67
CA SER A 224 16.92 -12.67 0.57
C SER A 224 16.83 -14.10 1.09
N ARG A 225 17.65 -14.48 2.10
CA ARG A 225 17.58 -15.83 2.69
C ARG A 225 16.22 -16.12 3.33
N LEU A 226 15.65 -15.14 4.03
CA LEU A 226 14.32 -15.27 4.60
C LEU A 226 13.25 -15.34 3.51
N GLY A 227 13.31 -14.47 2.51
CA GLY A 227 12.39 -14.46 1.37
C GLY A 227 12.34 -15.82 0.66
N VAL A 228 13.50 -16.38 0.32
CA VAL A 228 13.61 -17.71 -0.29
C VAL A 228 13.08 -18.81 0.63
N ALA A 229 13.40 -18.77 1.93
CA ALA A 229 12.88 -19.76 2.88
C ALA A 229 11.35 -19.70 3.03
N MET A 230 10.74 -18.54 2.77
CA MET A 230 9.28 -18.33 2.78
C MET A 230 8.62 -18.62 1.42
N GLY A 231 9.39 -18.99 0.39
CA GLY A 231 8.90 -19.33 -0.95
C GLY A 231 8.90 -18.19 -1.96
N GLY A 232 9.59 -17.07 -1.68
CA GLY A 232 9.83 -15.99 -2.64
C GLY A 232 10.89 -16.35 -3.68
N ASP A 233 10.91 -15.60 -4.77
CA ASP A 233 11.87 -15.73 -5.86
C ASP A 233 13.24 -15.16 -5.41
N PRO A 234 14.35 -15.90 -5.57
CA PRO A 234 15.70 -15.40 -5.27
C PRO A 234 16.12 -14.12 -6.01
N TYR A 235 15.46 -13.78 -7.12
CA TYR A 235 15.77 -12.60 -7.94
C TYR A 235 14.92 -11.37 -7.65
N THR A 236 13.99 -11.45 -6.69
CA THR A 236 13.21 -10.30 -6.18
C THR A 236 14.07 -9.40 -5.29
#